data_AF-A0A661PVT1-F1
#
_entry.id   AF-A0A661PVT1-F1
#
_cell.length_a   1.000
_cell.length_b   1.000
_cell.length_c   1.000
_cell.angle_alpha   90.00
_cell.angle_beta   90.00
_cell.angle_gamma   90.00
#
_symmetry.space_group_name_H-M   'P 1'
#
loop_
_entity.id
_entity.type
_entity.pdbx_description
1 polymer ?
#
loop_
_entity_poly.entity_id
_entity_poly.type
_entity_poly.pdbx_seq_one_letter_code
_entity_poly.pdbx_strand_id
1 'polypeptide(L)' 'MFKLPPQGLKLDDVERSLIVETLEACNWVQKDAAEMLGISKRVMNYKVKQLGLANARWLKNK' A
#
# COMPACT_ATOMS: atom_id res chain seq x y z
N MET A 1 -18.30 -4.40 -10.06
CA MET A 1 -17.43 -4.02 -11.20
C MET A 1 -16.95 -2.60 -10.96
N PHE A 2 -15.65 -2.36 -10.98
CA PHE A 2 -15.07 -1.02 -10.83
C PHE A 2 -15.45 -0.16 -12.04
N LYS A 3 -15.89 1.08 -11.81
CA LYS A 3 -16.24 2.04 -12.86
C LYS A 3 -15.31 3.24 -12.78
N LEU A 4 -14.66 3.56 -13.90
CA LEU A 4 -13.83 4.76 -14.00
C LEU A 4 -14.72 6.00 -14.11
N PRO A 5 -14.41 7.09 -13.38
CA PRO A 5 -15.13 8.35 -13.51
C PRO A 5 -14.79 9.03 -14.86
N PRO A 6 -15.71 9.84 -15.42
CA PRO A 6 -15.53 10.47 -16.74
C PRO A 6 -14.33 11.43 -16.80
N GLN A 7 -13.95 12.03 -15.67
CA GLN A 7 -12.76 12.88 -15.54
C GLN A 7 -11.43 12.08 -15.41
N GLY A 8 -11.51 10.74 -15.34
CA GLY A 8 -10.36 9.88 -15.10
C GLY A 8 -9.88 9.86 -13.64
N LEU A 9 -8.89 9.00 -13.36
CA LEU A 9 -8.19 8.92 -12.07
C LEU A 9 -6.70 8.92 -12.33
N LYS A 10 -5.93 9.55 -11.45
CA LYS A 10 -4.47 9.40 -11.46
C LYS A 10 -4.13 8.03 -10.88
N LEU A 11 -3.32 7.27 -11.61
CA LEU A 11 -2.89 5.95 -11.19
C LEU A 11 -2.18 5.99 -9.83
N ASP A 12 -1.32 6.97 -9.63
CA ASP A 12 -0.55 7.15 -8.39
C ASP A 12 -1.45 7.37 -7.17
N ASP A 13 -2.54 8.13 -7.32
CA ASP A 13 -3.49 8.40 -6.23
C ASP A 13 -4.24 7.12 -5.83
N VAL A 14 -4.67 6.34 -6.83
CA VAL A 14 -5.35 5.06 -6.63
C VAL A 14 -4.39 4.06 -5.99
N GLU A 15 -3.17 3.95 -6.51
CA GLU A 15 -2.16 3.05 -5.98
C GLU A 15 -1.78 3.41 -4.54
N ARG A 16 -1.57 4.69 -4.23
CA ARG A 16 -1.27 5.15 -2.87
C ARG A 16 -2.40 4.82 -1.91
N SER A 17 -3.65 5.10 -2.30
CA SER A 17 -4.83 4.80 -1.47
C SER A 17 -4.93 3.30 -1.20
N LEU A 18 -4.80 2.48 -2.25
CA LEU A 18 -4.86 1.02 -2.12
C LEU A 18 -3.80 0.47 -1.17
N ILE A 19 -2.55 0.94 -1.28
CA ILE A 19 -1.45 0.52 -0.42
C ILE A 19 -1.70 0.95 1.04
N VAL A 20 -2.12 2.20 1.28
CA VAL A 20 -2.35 2.72 2.64
C VAL A 20 -3.52 2.01 3.30
N GLU A 21 -4.67 1.90 2.64
CA GLU A 21 -5.87 1.25 3.18
C GLU A 21 -5.59 -0.22 3.51
N THR A 22 -4.87 -0.93 2.65
CA THR A 22 -4.49 -2.33 2.91
C THR A 22 -3.51 -2.44 4.08
N LEU A 23 -2.52 -1.53 4.17
CA LEU A 23 -1.62 -1.50 5.31
C LEU A 23 -2.38 -1.26 6.62
N GLU A 24 -3.32 -0.32 6.65
CA GLU A 24 -4.17 -0.05 7.81
C GLU A 24 -5.02 -1.27 8.20
N ALA A 25 -5.69 -1.90 7.22
CA ALA A 25 -6.46 -3.13 7.43
C ALA A 25 -5.61 -4.28 7.99
N CYS A 26 -4.33 -4.34 7.62
CA CYS A 26 -3.36 -5.33 8.11
C CYS A 26 -2.54 -4.83 9.31
N ASN A 27 -2.99 -3.80 10.05
CA ASN A 27 -2.29 -3.26 11.22
C ASN A 27 -0.81 -2.90 10.95
N TRP A 28 -0.51 -2.43 9.73
CA TRP A 28 0.80 -2.07 9.21
C TRP A 28 1.79 -3.25 9.10
N VAL A 29 1.30 -4.48 9.03
CA VAL A 29 2.10 -5.67 8.73
C VAL A 29 2.27 -5.81 7.21
N GLN A 30 3.44 -5.43 6.68
CA GLN A 30 3.71 -5.43 5.22
C GLN A 30 3.59 -6.81 4.57
N LYS A 31 3.89 -7.89 5.31
CA LYS A 31 3.70 -9.26 4.84
C LYS A 31 2.23 -9.52 4.50
N ASP A 32 1.35 -9.23 5.46
CA ASP A 32 -0.07 -9.55 5.36
C ASP A 32 -0.76 -8.63 4.35
N ALA A 33 -0.35 -7.35 4.29
CA ALA A 33 -0.81 -6.42 3.27
C ALA A 33 -0.40 -6.84 1.85
N ALA A 34 0.83 -7.38 1.68
CA ALA A 34 1.27 -7.89 0.38
C ALA A 34 0.44 -9.11 -0.05
N GLU A 35 0.16 -10.02 0.88
CA GLU A 35 -0.69 -11.19 0.66
C GLU A 35 -2.13 -10.78 0.29
N MET A 36 -2.70 -9.81 1.01
CA MET A 36 -4.04 -9.27 0.74
C MET A 36 -4.15 -8.64 -0.64
N LEU A 37 -3.12 -7.90 -1.09
CA LEU A 37 -3.07 -7.32 -2.44
C LEU A 37 -2.67 -8.31 -3.54
N GLY A 38 -2.31 -9.56 -3.19
CA GLY A 38 -1.84 -10.55 -4.16
C GLY A 38 -0.50 -10.19 -4.81
N ILE A 39 0.35 -9.44 -4.12
CA ILE A 39 1.68 -9.04 -4.60
C ILE A 39 2.79 -9.64 -3.74
N SER A 40 4.01 -9.71 -4.27
CA SER A 40 5.15 -10.14 -3.46
C SER A 40 5.49 -9.11 -2.37
N LYS A 41 6.02 -9.57 -1.24
CA LYS A 41 6.55 -8.69 -0.18
C LYS A 41 7.60 -7.71 -0.71
N ARG A 42 8.39 -8.11 -1.71
CA ARG A 42 9.39 -7.23 -2.36
C ARG A 42 8.70 -6.05 -3.06
N VAL A 43 7.59 -6.29 -3.76
CA VAL A 43 6.81 -5.23 -4.40
C VAL A 43 6.21 -4.31 -3.33
N MET A 44 5.62 -4.86 -2.27
CA MET A 44 5.11 -4.05 -1.15
C MET A 44 6.21 -3.17 -0.54
N ASN A 45 7.37 -3.74 -0.21
CA ASN A 45 8.50 -2.98 0.34
C ASN A 45 8.95 -1.85 -0.61
N TYR A 46 8.97 -2.12 -1.92
CA TYR A 46 9.29 -1.10 -2.92
C TYR A 46 8.25 0.02 -2.94
N LYS A 47 6.95 -0.31 -2.96
CA LYS A 47 5.85 0.66 -2.93
C LYS A 47 5.89 1.53 -1.66
N VAL A 48 6.07 0.92 -0.48
CA VAL A 48 6.24 1.64 0.78
C VAL A 48 7.39 2.65 0.70
N LYS A 49 8.55 2.24 0.15
CA LYS A 49 9.70 3.14 -0.02
C LYS A 49 9.44 4.26 -1.03
N GLN A 50 8.87 3.95 -2.20
CA GLN A 50 8.57 4.94 -3.24
C GLN A 50 7.53 5.97 -2.77
N LEU A 51 6.53 5.53 -2.01
CA LEU A 51 5.48 6.38 -1.45
C LEU A 51 5.92 7.13 -0.17
N GLY A 52 7.15 6.92 0.30
CA GLY A 52 7.68 7.55 1.52
C GLY A 52 6.89 7.19 2.78
N LEU A 53 6.26 6.02 2.82
CA LEU A 53 5.44 5.60 3.96
C LEU A 53 6.33 5.13 5.12
N ALA A 54 6.00 5.56 6.32
CA ALA A 54 6.65 5.15 7.55
C ALA A 54 5.61 4.91 8.64
N ASN A 55 5.85 3.95 9.52
CA ASN A 55 5.01 3.67 10.67
C ASN A 55 5.87 3.46 11.91
N ALA A 56 5.40 3.95 13.07
CA ALA A 56 6.09 3.81 14.36
C ALA A 56 6.48 2.37 14.68
N ARG A 57 5.68 1.38 14.25
CA ARG A 57 5.99 -0.05 14.44
C ARG A 57 7.25 -0.50 13.71
N TRP A 58 7.60 0.11 12.58
CA TRP A 58 8.79 -0.24 11.80
C TRP A 58 10.05 0.42 12.34
N LEU A 59 9.90 1.60 12.96
CA LEU A 59 11.02 2.32 13.58
C LEU A 59 11.52 1.65 14.86
N LYS A 60 10.67 0.87 15.55
CA LYS A 60 11.03 0.20 16.81
C LYS A 60 12.04 -0.96 16.67
N ASN A 61 12.32 -1.42 15.45
CA ASN A 61 13.23 -2.53 15.18
C ASN A 61 14.52 -2.09 14.45
N LYS A 62 14.90 -0.82 14.57
CA LYS A 62 16.11 -0.28 13.94
C LYS A 62 17.32 -0.35 14.87
#